data_AF-A0A3D4HUT2-F1
#
_entry.id   AF-A0A3D4HUT2-F1
#
_cell.length_a   1.000
_cell.length_b   1.000
_cell.length_c   1.000
_cell.angle_alpha   90.00
_cell.angle_beta   90.00
_cell.angle_gamma   90.00
#
_symmetry.space_group_name_H-M   'P 1'
#
loop_
_entity.id
_entity.type
_entity.pdbx_description
1 polymer ?
#
loop_
_entity_poly.entity_id
_entity_poly.type
_entity_poly.pdbx_seq_one_letter_code
_entity_poly.pdbx_strand_id
1 'polypeptide(L)'
;MLKKLLKHELKATSRYILPIFLILFLFTILNKIILGLDIFKGMFKGALKIIPGIAITGYVLSLIAIVVVTFVILVVRFYKNLTSEEGYLMFTLPVKSNQLVNSKLLIAMFWTVLSILAVILSL
;
A
#
# COMPACT_ATOMS: atom_id res chain seq x y z
N MET A 1 17.31 -16.62 -13.42
CA MET A 1 16.35 -16.99 -12.35
C MET A 1 15.78 -15.80 -11.58
N LEU A 2 16.54 -14.71 -11.39
CA LEU A 2 16.08 -13.49 -10.68
C LEU A 2 14.74 -12.92 -11.16
N LYS A 3 14.48 -12.89 -12.49
CA LYS A 3 13.19 -12.45 -13.05
C LYS A 3 12.00 -13.29 -12.55
N LYS A 4 12.18 -14.61 -12.38
CA LYS A 4 11.13 -15.50 -11.86
C LYS A 4 10.86 -15.20 -10.38
N LEU A 5 11.93 -15.07 -9.58
CA LEU A 5 11.84 -14.66 -8.17
C LEU A 5 11.06 -13.35 -8.01
N LEU A 6 11.44 -12.31 -8.76
CA LEU A 6 10.74 -11.01 -8.74
C LEU A 6 9.25 -11.16 -9.10
N LYS A 7 8.91 -11.91 -10.14
CA LYS A 7 7.51 -12.13 -10.55
C LYS A 7 6.68 -12.79 -9.44
N HIS A 8 7.24 -13.79 -8.76
CA HIS A 8 6.55 -14.51 -7.68
C HIS A 8 6.40 -13.64 -6.44
N GLU A 9 7.45 -12.92 -6.05
CA GLU A 9 7.41 -11.97 -4.94
C GLU A 9 6.42 -10.83 -5.20
N LEU A 10 6.40 -10.28 -6.42
CA LEU A 10 5.46 -9.22 -6.81
C LEU A 10 4.01 -9.72 -6.74
N LYS A 11 3.72 -10.90 -7.30
CA LYS A 11 2.37 -11.50 -7.25
C LYS A 11 1.90 -11.75 -5.81
N ALA A 12 2.82 -12.13 -4.95
CA ALA A 12 2.50 -12.48 -3.57
C ALA A 12 2.35 -11.22 -2.68
N THR A 13 3.12 -10.16 -2.95
CA THR A 13 3.01 -8.86 -2.26
C THR A 13 1.82 -8.03 -2.75
N SER A 14 1.51 -8.08 -4.05
CA SER A 14 0.42 -7.30 -4.65
C SER A 14 -0.94 -7.63 -4.04
N ARG A 15 -1.19 -8.89 -3.65
CA ARG A 15 -2.43 -9.29 -2.98
C ARG A 15 -2.73 -8.48 -1.71
N TYR A 16 -1.70 -8.10 -0.97
CA TYR A 16 -1.85 -7.38 0.30
C TYR A 16 -1.81 -5.87 0.11
N ILE A 17 -0.98 -5.40 -0.82
CA ILE A 17 -0.75 -3.96 -1.02
C ILE A 17 -1.85 -3.35 -1.92
N LEU A 18 -2.36 -4.06 -2.92
CA LEU A 18 -3.41 -3.54 -3.82
C LEU A 18 -4.69 -3.08 -3.08
N PRO A 19 -5.24 -3.82 -2.09
CA PRO A 19 -6.40 -3.34 -1.34
C PRO A 19 -6.18 -1.99 -0.66
N ILE A 20 -4.98 -1.73 -0.15
CA ILE A 20 -4.64 -0.47 0.54
C ILE A 20 -4.60 0.69 -0.45
N PHE A 21 -4.04 0.47 -1.64
CA PHE A 21 -4.07 1.46 -2.74
C PHE A 21 -5.50 1.75 -3.20
N LEU A 22 -6.36 0.72 -3.26
CA LEU A 22 -7.76 0.87 -3.62
C LEU A 22 -8.52 1.70 -2.57
N ILE A 23 -8.28 1.48 -1.28
CA ILE A 23 -8.87 2.27 -0.19
C ILE A 23 -8.51 3.75 -0.34
N LEU A 24 -7.22 4.06 -0.54
CA LEU A 24 -6.77 5.43 -0.73
C LEU A 24 -7.44 6.07 -1.95
N PHE A 25 -7.49 5.36 -3.09
CA PHE A 25 -8.12 5.85 -4.31
C PHE A 25 -9.62 6.17 -4.12
N LEU A 26 -10.36 5.31 -3.40
CA LEU A 26 -11.76 5.55 -3.07
C LEU A 26 -11.94 6.82 -2.22
N PHE A 27 -11.11 7.01 -1.19
CA PHE A 27 -11.17 8.20 -0.35
C PHE A 27 -10.79 9.48 -1.11
N THR A 28 -9.84 9.41 -2.03
CA THR A 28 -9.47 10.56 -2.90
C THR A 28 -10.64 10.97 -3.78
N ILE A 29 -11.28 10.02 -4.48
CA ILE A 29 -12.44 10.31 -5.33
C ILE A 29 -13.60 10.85 -4.48
N LEU A 30 -13.89 10.21 -3.35
CA LEU A 30 -14.96 10.62 -2.45
C LEU A 30 -14.76 12.06 -1.98
N ASN A 31 -13.56 12.42 -1.53
CA ASN A 31 -13.27 13.80 -1.10
C ASN A 31 -13.36 14.79 -2.26
N LYS A 32 -12.89 14.43 -3.45
CA LYS A 32 -12.98 15.31 -4.63
C LYS A 32 -14.43 15.57 -5.05
N ILE A 33 -15.30 14.56 -4.97
CA ILE A 33 -16.74 14.71 -5.24
C ILE A 33 -17.40 15.60 -4.17
N ILE A 34 -17.12 15.35 -2.89
CA ILE A 34 -17.70 16.11 -1.78
C ILE A 34 -17.27 17.59 -1.81
N LEU A 35 -16.00 17.87 -2.14
CA LEU A 35 -15.46 19.23 -2.20
C LEU A 35 -15.80 19.96 -3.51
N GLY A 36 -15.89 19.24 -4.63
CA GLY A 36 -16.13 19.80 -5.96
C GLY A 36 -17.60 20.09 -6.28
N LEU A 37 -18.54 19.41 -5.61
CA LEU A 37 -19.96 19.70 -5.76
C LEU A 37 -20.36 20.82 -4.78
N ASP A 38 -20.48 22.05 -5.28
CA ASP A 38 -21.04 23.22 -4.55
C ASP A 38 -22.43 22.95 -3.96
N ILE A 39 -23.09 21.86 -4.39
CA ILE A 39 -24.32 21.28 -3.84
C ILE A 39 -24.24 21.12 -2.31
N PHE A 40 -23.05 20.82 -1.79
CA PHE A 40 -22.83 20.60 -0.37
C PHE A 40 -22.61 21.89 0.44
N LYS A 41 -22.16 23.00 -0.17
CA LYS A 41 -21.96 24.29 0.56
C LYS A 41 -23.28 24.85 1.11
N GLY A 42 -24.40 24.63 0.43
CA GLY A 42 -25.73 25.09 0.86
C GLY A 42 -26.48 24.12 1.78
N MET A 43 -26.22 22.81 1.65
CA MET A 43 -26.95 21.74 2.35
C MET A 43 -26.38 21.42 3.75
N PHE A 44 -25.16 21.86 4.06
CA PHE A 44 -24.46 21.63 5.34
C PHE A 44 -24.85 22.61 6.47
N LYS A 45 -26.14 22.84 6.72
CA LYS A 45 -26.60 23.47 7.97
C LYS A 45 -26.99 22.38 8.98
N GLY A 46 -26.23 22.25 10.07
CA GLY A 46 -26.50 21.33 11.18
C GLY A 46 -25.77 19.98 11.11
N ALA A 47 -26.42 18.90 11.59
CA ALA A 47 -25.85 17.55 11.77
C ALA A 47 -25.25 16.92 10.49
N LEU A 48 -25.61 17.42 9.31
CA LEU A 48 -25.03 16.98 8.04
C LEU A 48 -23.52 17.26 7.93
N LYS A 49 -22.95 18.24 8.66
CA LYS A 49 -21.50 18.56 8.65
C LYS A 49 -20.59 17.40 9.09
N ILE A 50 -21.14 16.37 9.71
CA ILE A 50 -20.40 15.21 10.18
C ILE A 50 -19.87 14.38 8.99
N ILE A 51 -20.63 14.28 7.90
CA ILE A 51 -20.29 13.48 6.71
C ILE A 51 -18.95 13.89 6.07
N PRO A 52 -18.71 15.18 5.73
CA PRO A 52 -17.44 15.60 5.12
C PRO A 52 -16.29 15.51 6.14
N GLY A 53 -16.56 15.72 7.43
CA GLY A 53 -15.56 15.54 8.49
C GLY A 53 -15.05 14.10 8.57
N ILE A 54 -15.94 13.12 8.48
CA ILE A 54 -15.57 11.70 8.42
C ILE A 54 -14.79 11.38 7.14
N ALA A 55 -15.21 11.90 5.99
CA ALA A 55 -14.54 11.65 4.70
C ALA A 55 -13.11 12.19 4.68
N ILE A 56 -12.88 13.39 5.21
CA ILE A 56 -11.54 14.00 5.33
C ILE A 56 -10.69 13.21 6.32
N THR A 57 -11.25 12.85 7.48
CA THR A 57 -10.53 12.06 8.49
C THR A 57 -10.13 10.70 7.92
N GLY A 58 -11.04 10.01 7.23
CA GLY A 58 -10.77 8.73 6.56
C GLY A 58 -9.69 8.85 5.50
N TYR A 59 -9.65 9.95 4.74
CA TYR A 59 -8.59 10.21 3.78
C TYR A 59 -7.22 10.41 4.44
N VAL A 60 -7.13 11.23 5.49
CA VAL A 60 -5.88 11.40 6.26
C VAL A 60 -5.40 10.07 6.83
N LEU A 61 -6.31 9.26 7.38
CA LEU A 61 -5.99 7.92 7.86
C LEU A 61 -5.50 7.00 6.73
N SER A 62 -6.09 7.08 5.53
CA SER A 62 -5.65 6.29 4.38
C SER A 62 -4.25 6.67 3.89
N LEU A 63 -3.88 7.96 3.97
CA LEU A 63 -2.51 8.43 3.65
C LEU A 63 -1.48 7.86 4.62
N ILE A 64 -1.80 7.83 5.91
CA ILE A 64 -0.93 7.22 6.91
C ILE A 64 -0.86 5.71 6.69
N ALA A 65 -2.01 5.07 6.45
CA ALA A 65 -2.10 3.64 6.24
C ALA A 65 -1.28 3.16 5.04
N ILE A 66 -1.31 3.87 3.91
CA ILE A 66 -0.56 3.44 2.72
C ILE A 66 0.96 3.43 2.94
N VAL A 67 1.48 4.33 3.77
CA VAL A 67 2.92 4.37 4.09
C VAL A 67 3.24 3.34 5.15
N VAL A 68 2.56 3.39 6.30
CA VAL A 68 2.88 2.56 7.47
C VAL A 68 2.59 1.09 7.19
N VAL A 69 1.40 0.77 6.68
CA VAL A 69 0.99 -0.62 6.47
C VAL A 69 1.82 -1.27 5.35
N THR A 70 2.14 -0.54 4.28
CA THR A 70 3.04 -1.06 3.23
C THR A 70 4.41 -1.37 3.81
N PHE A 71 4.98 -0.45 4.60
CA PHE A 71 6.27 -0.68 5.25
C PHE A 71 6.24 -1.91 6.18
N VAL A 72 5.24 -2.02 7.05
CA VAL A 72 5.07 -3.16 7.96
C VAL A 72 4.93 -4.47 7.20
N ILE A 73 4.12 -4.52 6.13
CA ILE A 73 3.95 -5.73 5.31
C ILE A 73 5.28 -6.16 4.68
N LEU A 74 6.07 -5.21 4.17
CA LEU A 74 7.37 -5.50 3.56
C LEU A 74 8.34 -6.08 4.59
N VAL A 75 8.42 -5.50 5.79
CA VAL A 75 9.27 -6.00 6.88
C VAL A 75 8.85 -7.39 7.34
N VAL A 76 7.55 -7.59 7.62
CA VAL A 76 7.02 -8.89 8.06
C VAL A 76 7.25 -9.97 7.01
N ARG A 77 7.08 -9.66 5.73
CA ARG A 77 7.38 -10.61 4.65
C ARG A 77 8.86 -10.91 4.53
N PHE A 78 9.72 -9.90 4.71
CA PHE A 78 11.16 -10.13 4.70
C PHE A 78 11.56 -11.10 5.81
N TYR A 79 11.06 -10.86 7.02
CA TYR A 79 11.28 -11.71 8.18
C TYR A 79 10.76 -13.13 7.96
N LYS A 80 9.46 -13.29 7.64
CA LYS A 80 8.86 -14.62 7.49
C LYS A 80 9.55 -15.46 6.41
N ASN A 81 9.90 -14.86 5.28
CA ASN A 81 10.45 -15.63 4.16
C ASN A 81 11.95 -15.94 4.28
N LEU A 82 12.75 -15.14 5.01
CA LEU A 82 14.21 -15.35 5.06
C LEU A 82 14.74 -15.75 6.42
N THR A 83 14.07 -15.37 7.51
CA THR A 83 14.59 -15.56 8.87
C THR A 83 13.71 -16.43 9.76
N SER A 84 12.52 -16.83 9.27
CA SER A 84 11.63 -17.78 9.97
C SER A 84 11.83 -19.20 9.46
N GLU A 85 11.05 -20.14 9.98
CA GLU A 85 11.02 -21.56 9.57
C GLU A 85 10.81 -21.76 8.05
N GLU A 86 10.05 -20.87 7.40
CA GLU A 86 9.86 -20.86 5.94
C GLU A 86 11.17 -20.53 5.17
N GLY A 87 12.16 -19.94 5.85
CA GLY A 87 13.46 -19.57 5.28
C GLY A 87 14.25 -20.78 4.79
N TYR A 88 14.14 -21.93 5.45
CA TYR A 88 14.81 -23.16 5.00
C TYR A 88 14.36 -23.54 3.58
N LEU A 89 13.08 -23.41 3.25
CA LEU A 89 12.55 -23.65 1.90
C LEU A 89 13.06 -22.64 0.87
N MET A 90 13.36 -21.40 1.29
CA MET A 90 13.89 -20.38 0.39
C MET A 90 15.36 -20.63 0.06
N PHE A 91 16.14 -21.19 0.99
CA PHE A 91 17.55 -21.53 0.79
C PHE A 91 17.80 -22.86 0.08
N THR A 92 16.78 -23.71 -0.10
CA THR A 92 16.89 -24.94 -0.93
C THR A 92 16.74 -24.67 -2.43
N LEU A 93 16.29 -23.48 -2.82
CA LEU A 93 16.24 -23.08 -4.22
C LEU A 93 17.66 -23.04 -4.81
N PRO A 94 17.88 -23.49 -6.06
CA PRO A 94 19.19 -23.49 -6.70
C PRO A 94 19.59 -22.08 -7.18
N VAL A 95 19.59 -21.10 -6.27
CA VAL A 95 19.92 -19.69 -6.49
C VAL A 95 20.82 -19.19 -5.37
N LYS A 96 21.66 -18.20 -5.67
CA LYS A 96 22.55 -17.61 -4.67
C LYS A 96 21.74 -16.85 -3.61
N SER A 97 22.14 -16.92 -2.34
CA SER A 97 21.50 -16.17 -1.25
C SER A 97 21.40 -14.67 -1.52
N ASN A 98 22.41 -14.07 -2.14
CA ASN A 98 22.38 -12.66 -2.53
C ASN A 98 21.26 -12.35 -3.54
N GLN A 99 20.90 -13.30 -4.42
CA GLN A 99 19.81 -13.11 -5.38
C GLN A 99 18.44 -13.14 -4.68
N LEU A 100 18.28 -13.94 -3.62
CA LEU A 100 17.05 -13.97 -2.81
C LEU A 100 16.86 -12.62 -2.08
N VAL A 101 17.89 -12.15 -1.38
CA VAL A 101 17.87 -10.87 -0.66
C VAL A 101 17.60 -9.71 -1.61
N ASN A 102 18.36 -9.63 -2.71
CA ASN A 102 18.18 -8.57 -3.70
C ASN A 102 16.78 -8.59 -4.34
N SER A 103 16.20 -9.77 -4.56
CA SER A 103 14.85 -9.86 -5.11
C SER A 103 13.80 -9.23 -4.19
N LYS A 104 13.90 -9.45 -2.87
CA LYS A 104 12.98 -8.86 -1.89
C LYS A 104 13.21 -7.36 -1.72
N LEU A 105 14.47 -6.94 -1.73
CA LEU A 105 14.84 -5.54 -1.61
C LEU A 105 14.33 -4.73 -2.81
N LEU A 106 14.49 -5.23 -4.03
CA LEU A 106 13.95 -4.58 -5.24
C LEU A 106 12.42 -4.47 -5.21
N ILE A 107 11.72 -5.51 -4.75
CA ILE A 107 10.25 -5.47 -4.62
C ILE A 107 9.83 -4.50 -3.53
N ALA A 108 10.54 -4.45 -2.41
CA ALA A 108 10.28 -3.48 -1.34
C ALA A 108 10.45 -2.04 -1.86
N MET A 109 11.57 -1.76 -2.54
CA MET A 109 11.81 -0.46 -3.18
C MET A 109 10.71 -0.09 -4.17
N PHE A 110 10.31 -1.02 -5.03
CA PHE A 110 9.23 -0.82 -5.99
C PHE A 110 7.92 -0.40 -5.31
N TRP A 111 7.49 -1.12 -4.27
CA TRP A 111 6.27 -0.78 -3.54
C TRP A 111 6.37 0.55 -2.78
N THR A 112 7.52 0.85 -2.16
CA THR A 112 7.71 2.15 -1.51
C THR A 112 7.65 3.31 -2.49
N VAL A 113 8.28 3.20 -3.67
CA VAL A 113 8.18 4.23 -4.71
C VAL A 113 6.73 4.39 -5.18
N LEU A 114 6.02 3.28 -5.39
CA LEU A 114 4.63 3.32 -5.81
C LEU A 114 3.72 3.95 -4.74
N SER A 115 3.97 3.70 -3.45
CA SER A 115 3.22 4.32 -2.35
C SER A 115 3.45 5.82 -2.28
N ILE A 116 4.70 6.28 -2.47
CA ILE A 116 5.02 7.71 -2.54
C ILE A 116 4.32 8.36 -3.73
N LEU A 117 4.37 7.74 -4.91
CA LEU A 117 3.69 8.24 -6.10
C LEU A 117 2.16 8.30 -5.90
N ALA A 118 1.56 7.31 -5.24
CA ALA A 118 0.13 7.32 -4.95
C ALA A 118 -0.26 8.45 -3.99
N VAL A 119 0.56 8.74 -2.99
CA VAL A 119 0.35 9.88 -2.09
C VAL A 119 0.43 11.19 -2.88
N ILE A 120 1.48 11.39 -3.69
CA ILE A 120 1.65 12.59 -4.51
C ILE A 120 0.47 12.79 -5.46
N LEU A 121 -0.01 11.72 -6.09
CA LEU A 121 -1.14 11.76 -7.02
C LEU A 121 -2.48 12.02 -6.31
N SER A 122 -2.58 11.69 -5.03
CA SER A 122 -3.79 11.86 -4.23
C SER A 122 -3.97 13.24 -3.63
N LEU A 123 -2.87 14.00 -3.48
CA LEU A 123 -2.91 15.42 -3.09
C LEU A 123 -3.48 16.27 -4.24
#